data_AF-A0A060BZ48-F1
#
_entry.id   AF-A0A060BZ48-F1
#
_cell.length_a   1.000
_cell.length_b   1.000
_cell.length_c   1.000
_cell.angle_alpha   90.00
_cell.angle_beta   90.00
_cell.angle_gamma   90.00
#
_symmetry.space_group_name_H-M   'P 1'
#
loop_
_entity.id
_entity.type
_entity.pdbx_description
1 polymer ?
#
loop_
_entity_poly.entity_id
_entity_poly.type
_entity_poly.pdbx_seq_one_letter_code
_entity_poly.pdbx_strand_id
1 'polypeptide(L)'
;MTPRPPLLYLLHGLSDDETTWLRRTSIERYAANAGLAVVMPRGHRSFYQDEVHGHRYWTFLSEELPIVVHDFFHVSTRREDTFVAGLSMGGYGAMRWALSQPWRFAAAAT
;
A
#
# COMPACT_ATOMS: atom_id res chain seq x y z
N MET A 1 -6.29 13.67 22.24
CA MET A 1 -5.40 13.28 21.11
C MET A 1 -6.30 12.78 20.00
N THR A 2 -6.09 13.18 18.75
CA THR A 2 -6.85 12.67 17.62
C THR A 2 -6.56 11.18 17.40
N PRO A 3 -7.58 10.34 17.17
CA PRO A 3 -7.37 8.92 16.91
C PRO A 3 -6.49 8.73 15.68
N ARG A 4 -5.63 7.70 15.71
CA ARG A 4 -4.77 7.35 14.58
C ARG A 4 -5.68 6.84 13.43
N PRO A 5 -5.64 7.46 12.23
CA PRO A 5 -6.45 7.03 11.10
C PRO A 5 -6.09 5.61 10.65
N PRO A 6 -7.05 4.84 10.12
CA PRO A 6 -6.77 3.58 9.44
C PRO A 6 -5.94 3.82 8.17
N LEU A 7 -5.21 2.80 7.75
CA LEU A 7 -4.17 2.87 6.72
C LEU A 7 -4.49 1.97 5.53
N LEU A 8 -4.45 2.53 4.32
CA LEU A 8 -4.54 1.80 3.07
C LEU A 8 -3.23 1.91 2.29
N TYR A 9 -2.60 0.77 1.98
CA TYR A 9 -1.57 0.70 0.94
C TYR A 9 -2.23 0.48 -0.42
N LEU A 10 -2.04 1.40 -1.37
CA LEU A 10 -2.71 1.39 -2.66
C LEU A 10 -1.71 1.27 -3.82
N LEU A 11 -1.63 0.07 -4.39
CA LEU A 11 -0.59 -0.34 -5.32
C LEU A 11 -0.98 -0.08 -6.79
N HIS A 12 -0.11 0.59 -7.53
CA HIS A 12 -0.33 0.93 -8.95
C HIS A 12 -0.09 -0.26 -9.91
N GLY A 13 -0.60 -0.13 -11.14
CA GLY A 13 -0.43 -1.10 -12.23
C GLY A 13 0.90 -0.98 -12.99
N LEU A 14 1.16 -1.91 -13.92
CA LEU A 14 2.46 -2.07 -14.60
C LEU A 14 2.95 -0.81 -15.34
N SER A 15 2.04 -0.04 -15.92
CA SER A 15 2.36 1.13 -16.75
C SER A 15 2.27 2.46 -15.99
N ASP A 16 2.10 2.40 -14.68
CA ASP A 16 1.84 3.54 -13.80
C ASP A 16 2.98 3.79 -12.80
N ASP A 17 2.79 4.79 -11.94
CA ASP A 17 3.66 5.16 -10.83
C ASP A 17 2.82 5.58 -9.60
N GLU A 18 3.49 5.98 -8.52
CA GLU A 18 2.88 6.41 -7.23
C GLU A 18 1.86 7.55 -7.35
N THR A 19 1.96 8.36 -8.39
CA THR A 19 1.08 9.53 -8.57
C THR A 19 -0.15 9.20 -9.42
N THR A 20 -0.26 8.01 -9.99
CA THR A 20 -1.37 7.69 -10.92
C THR A 20 -2.75 7.82 -10.26
N TRP A 21 -2.88 7.41 -9.00
CA TRP A 21 -4.14 7.48 -8.27
C TRP A 21 -4.58 8.93 -8.04
N LEU A 22 -3.64 9.85 -7.79
CA LEU A 22 -3.91 11.28 -7.71
C LEU A 22 -4.33 11.86 -9.08
N ARG A 23 -3.63 11.46 -10.15
CA ARG A 23 -3.85 12.02 -11.49
C ARG A 23 -5.09 11.49 -12.20
N ARG A 24 -5.54 10.28 -11.86
CA ARG A 24 -6.57 9.55 -12.62
C ARG A 24 -7.80 9.16 -11.80
N THR A 25 -7.84 9.50 -10.52
CA THR A 25 -9.00 9.26 -9.65
C THR A 25 -9.22 10.43 -8.69
N SER A 26 -10.31 10.40 -7.90
CA SER A 26 -10.54 11.35 -6.80
C SER A 26 -10.08 10.80 -5.45
N ILE A 27 -8.95 10.09 -5.39
CA ILE A 27 -8.48 9.38 -4.18
C ILE A 27 -8.43 10.28 -2.94
N GLU A 28 -8.00 11.54 -3.08
CA GLU A 28 -7.93 12.49 -1.95
C GLU A 28 -9.31 12.73 -1.33
N ARG A 29 -10.33 12.95 -2.16
CA ARG A 29 -11.72 13.16 -1.69
C ARG A 29 -12.26 11.90 -1.01
N TYR A 30 -11.98 10.72 -1.57
CA TYR A 30 -12.44 9.45 -0.99
C TYR A 30 -11.76 9.16 0.34
N ALA A 31 -10.44 9.37 0.43
CA ALA A 31 -9.66 9.19 1.64
C ALA A 31 -10.10 10.16 2.75
N ALA A 32 -10.30 11.45 2.42
CA ALA A 32 -10.77 12.45 3.36
C ALA A 32 -12.15 12.11 3.93
N ASN A 33 -13.10 11.71 3.07
CA ASN A 33 -14.44 11.32 3.50
C ASN A 33 -14.43 10.05 4.38
N ALA A 34 -13.51 9.12 4.12
CA ALA A 34 -13.37 7.89 4.89
C ALA A 34 -12.50 8.04 6.15
N GLY A 35 -11.82 9.18 6.34
CA GLY A 35 -10.85 9.36 7.42
C GLY A 35 -9.63 8.44 7.30
N LEU A 36 -9.24 8.07 6.07
CA LEU A 36 -8.16 7.14 5.77
C LEU A 36 -6.83 7.85 5.47
N ALA A 37 -5.73 7.30 5.99
CA ALA A 37 -4.40 7.55 5.46
C ALA A 37 -4.13 6.60 4.28
N VAL A 38 -3.60 7.12 3.17
CA VAL A 38 -3.30 6.32 1.97
C VAL A 38 -1.83 6.44 1.61
N VAL A 39 -1.17 5.30 1.46
CA VAL A 39 0.23 5.18 1.02
C VAL A 39 0.26 4.57 -0.38
N MET A 40 0.85 5.27 -1.33
CA MET A 40 0.95 4.87 -2.74
C MET A 40 2.42 4.73 -3.08
N PRO A 41 3.04 3.54 -2.94
CA PRO A 41 4.46 3.38 -3.21
C PRO A 41 4.73 3.22 -4.72
N ARG A 42 5.90 3.68 -5.16
CA ARG A 42 6.42 3.37 -6.51
C ARG A 42 6.93 1.93 -6.54
N GLY A 43 6.34 1.11 -7.38
CA GLY A 43 6.73 -0.30 -7.61
C GLY A 43 7.42 -0.56 -8.95
N HIS A 44 7.55 0.44 -9.84
CA HIS A 44 8.06 0.24 -11.21
C HIS A 44 7.35 -0.93 -11.92
N ARG A 45 8.05 -1.68 -12.78
CA ARG A 45 7.52 -2.85 -13.51
C ARG A 45 7.85 -4.18 -12.82
N SER A 46 7.86 -4.19 -11.49
CA SER A 46 8.48 -5.26 -10.69
C SER A 46 7.56 -6.42 -10.33
N PHE A 47 6.24 -6.30 -10.53
CA PHE A 47 5.26 -7.19 -9.88
C PHE A 47 5.40 -7.25 -8.35
N TYR A 48 5.99 -6.20 -7.75
CA TYR A 48 6.30 -6.12 -6.32
C TYR A 48 7.12 -7.33 -5.84
N GLN A 49 8.05 -7.79 -6.67
CA GLN A 49 8.98 -8.91 -6.41
C GLN A 49 10.40 -8.41 -6.21
N ASP A 50 11.18 -9.13 -5.41
CA ASP A 50 12.62 -8.91 -5.38
C ASP A 50 13.24 -9.43 -6.68
N GLU A 51 14.00 -8.58 -7.34
CA GLU A 51 14.71 -8.94 -8.58
C GLU A 51 16.00 -9.70 -8.23
N VAL A 52 16.36 -10.70 -9.05
CA VAL A 52 17.63 -11.44 -8.89
C VAL A 52 18.83 -10.50 -9.08
N HIS A 53 18.71 -9.59 -10.04
CA HIS A 53 19.69 -8.54 -10.33
C HIS A 53 18.95 -7.22 -10.46
N GLY A 54 18.87 -6.46 -9.36
CA GLY A 54 18.17 -5.20 -9.35
C GLY A 54 17.64 -4.84 -7.97
N HIS A 55 16.45 -4.26 -7.93
CA HIS A 55 15.88 -3.75 -6.69
C HIS A 55 15.08 -4.81 -5.94
N ARG A 56 15.08 -4.70 -4.62
CA ARG A 56 14.32 -5.57 -3.72
C ARG A 56 12.94 -4.99 -3.44
N TYR A 57 12.07 -4.96 -4.45
CA TYR A 57 10.75 -4.33 -4.31
C TYR A 57 9.82 -5.05 -3.33
N TRP A 58 9.96 -6.36 -3.16
CA TRP A 58 9.17 -7.08 -2.16
C TRP A 58 9.65 -6.74 -0.75
N THR A 59 10.96 -6.69 -0.54
CA THR A 59 11.53 -6.28 0.76
C THR A 59 11.15 -4.84 1.09
N PHE A 60 11.34 -3.93 0.13
CA PHE A 60 10.91 -2.54 0.25
C PHE A 60 9.43 -2.44 0.63
N LEU A 61 8.56 -3.12 -0.12
CA LEU A 61 7.12 -3.05 0.10
C LEU A 61 6.72 -3.66 1.45
N SER A 62 7.19 -4.87 1.76
CA SER A 62 6.63 -5.70 2.82
C SER A 62 7.29 -5.52 4.20
N GLU A 63 8.49 -4.94 4.23
CA GLU A 63 9.30 -4.75 5.43
C GLU A 63 9.65 -3.29 5.65
N GLU A 64 10.34 -2.66 4.70
CA GLU A 64 10.95 -1.33 4.89
C GLU A 64 9.90 -0.20 4.91
N LEU A 65 9.00 -0.18 3.92
CA LEU A 65 7.99 0.86 3.79
C LEU A 65 7.07 0.93 5.01
N PRO A 66 6.54 -0.18 5.57
CA PRO A 66 5.74 -0.11 6.79
C PRO A 66 6.49 0.46 7.98
N ILE A 67 7.78 0.16 8.14
CA ILE A 67 8.60 0.73 9.22
C ILE A 67 8.64 2.26 9.07
N VAL A 68 9.00 2.74 7.87
CA VAL A 68 9.02 4.19 7.58
C VAL A 68 7.65 4.83 7.80
N VAL A 69 6.57 4.19 7.36
CA VAL A 69 5.22 4.73 7.52
C VAL A 69 4.85 4.88 9.00
N HIS A 70 5.15 3.87 9.83
CA HIS A 70 4.79 3.88 11.25
C HIS A 70 5.68 4.79 12.09
N ASP A 71 6.95 4.96 11.72
CA ASP A 71 7.90 5.82 12.44
C ASP A 71 7.67 7.31 12.15
N PHE A 72 7.29 7.66 10.91
CA PHE A 72 7.19 9.06 10.50
C PHE A 72 5.75 9.62 10.52
N PHE A 73 4.73 8.77 10.45
CA PHE A 73 3.34 9.23 10.35
C PHE A 73 2.48 8.74 11.50
N HIS A 74 1.57 9.60 11.96
CA HIS A 74 0.58 9.26 12.98
C HIS A 74 -0.57 8.46 12.36
N VAL A 75 -0.33 7.17 12.09
CA VAL A 75 -1.31 6.22 11.53
C VAL A 75 -1.51 5.01 12.44
N SER A 76 -2.60 4.27 12.26
CA SER A 76 -2.87 3.05 13.02
C SER A 76 -1.90 1.93 12.63
N THR A 77 -1.53 1.11 13.61
CA THR A 77 -0.71 -0.11 13.44
C THR A 77 -1.52 -1.38 13.66
N ARG A 78 -2.82 -1.25 13.98
CA ARG A 78 -3.68 -2.39 14.26
C ARG A 78 -4.06 -3.09 12.96
N ARG A 79 -4.14 -4.42 13.00
CA ARG A 79 -4.53 -5.25 11.84
C ARG A 79 -5.89 -4.83 11.30
N GLU A 80 -6.87 -4.65 12.19
CA GLU A 80 -8.25 -4.27 11.90
C GLU A 80 -8.38 -2.91 11.19
N ASP A 81 -7.36 -2.07 11.28
CA ASP A 81 -7.31 -0.73 10.67
C ASP A 81 -6.35 -0.66 9.48
N THR A 82 -5.77 -1.78 9.04
CA THR A 82 -4.76 -1.81 7.97
C THR A 82 -5.27 -2.61 6.78
N PHE A 83 -5.19 -2.01 5.60
CA PHE A 83 -5.74 -2.54 4.35
C PHE A 83 -4.70 -2.47 3.23
N VAL A 84 -4.85 -3.34 2.24
CA VAL A 84 -4.04 -3.28 1.01
C VAL A 84 -4.91 -3.50 -0.22
N ALA A 85 -4.75 -2.67 -1.23
CA ALA A 85 -5.46 -2.82 -2.50
C ALA A 85 -4.55 -2.46 -3.66
N GLY A 86 -4.92 -2.88 -4.87
CA GLY A 86 -4.21 -2.43 -6.06
C GLY A 86 -4.80 -2.95 -7.35
N LEU A 87 -4.44 -2.33 -8.46
CA LEU A 87 -4.98 -2.67 -9.78
C LEU A 87 -3.98 -3.49 -10.60
N SER A 88 -4.42 -4.55 -11.27
CA SER A 88 -3.62 -5.36 -12.20
C SER A 88 -2.33 -5.89 -11.54
N MET A 89 -1.14 -5.42 -11.93
CA MET A 89 0.11 -5.71 -11.23
C MET A 89 0.06 -5.35 -9.73
N GLY A 90 -0.60 -4.24 -9.38
CA GLY A 90 -0.86 -3.84 -8.01
C GLY A 90 -1.82 -4.79 -7.29
N GLY A 91 -2.80 -5.35 -8.00
CA GLY A 91 -3.72 -6.34 -7.44
C GLY A 91 -3.01 -7.64 -7.11
N TYR A 92 -2.09 -8.08 -7.98
CA TYR A 92 -1.17 -9.19 -7.67
C TYR A 92 -0.34 -8.90 -6.42
N GLY A 93 0.29 -7.72 -6.34
CA GLY A 93 1.08 -7.31 -5.17
C GLY A 93 0.24 -7.28 -3.88
N ALA A 94 -0.98 -6.75 -3.94
CA ALA A 94 -1.88 -6.64 -2.80
C ALA A 94 -2.32 -8.01 -2.27
N MET A 95 -2.75 -8.90 -3.17
CA MET A 95 -3.13 -10.27 -2.79
C MET A 95 -1.94 -11.05 -2.27
N ARG A 96 -0.78 -10.97 -2.93
CA ARG A 96 0.44 -11.61 -2.46
C ARG A 96 0.80 -11.13 -1.06
N TRP A 97 0.75 -9.82 -0.80
CA TRP A 97 1.09 -9.27 0.51
C TRP A 97 0.13 -9.72 1.59
N ALA A 98 -1.17 -9.63 1.34
CA ALA A 98 -2.18 -10.08 2.28
C ALA A 98 -2.08 -11.58 2.60
N LEU A 99 -1.81 -12.42 1.60
CA LEU A 99 -1.70 -13.87 1.80
C LEU A 99 -0.37 -14.30 2.42
N SER A 100 0.71 -13.55 2.17
CA SER A 100 2.04 -13.84 2.76
C SER A 100 2.16 -13.33 4.19
N GLN A 101 1.41 -12.27 4.55
CA GLN A 101 1.38 -11.67 5.88
C GLN A 101 -0.07 -11.42 6.37
N PRO A 102 -0.90 -12.47 6.55
CA PRO A 102 -2.33 -12.33 6.86
C PRO A 102 -2.63 -11.67 8.22
N TRP A 103 -1.66 -11.66 9.12
CA TRP A 103 -1.73 -10.94 10.39
C TRP A 103 -1.61 -9.42 10.25
N ARG A 104 -1.20 -8.90 9.09
CA ARG A 104 -1.00 -7.46 8.87
C ARG A 104 -2.27 -6.75 8.41
N PHE A 105 -3.14 -7.41 7.67
CA PHE A 105 -4.27 -6.77 6.99
C PHE A 105 -5.62 -7.30 7.44
N ALA A 106 -6.59 -6.40 7.64
CA ALA A 106 -7.99 -6.75 7.86
C ALA A 106 -8.65 -7.25 6.58
N ALA A 107 -8.36 -6.60 5.46
CA ALA A 107 -8.91 -6.92 4.16
C ALA A 107 -7.93 -6.54 3.04
N ALA A 108 -8.14 -7.16 1.88
CA ALA A 108 -7.43 -6.84 0.66
C ALA A 108 -8.37 -6.81 -0.56
N ALA A 109 -8.04 -6.00 -1.57
CA ALA A 109 -8.86 -5.86 -2.79
C ALA A 109 -8.02 -5.73 -4.07
N THR A 110 -8.63 -6.04 -5.21
CA THR A 110 -8.09 -5.88 -6.57
C THR A 110 -8.93 -4.94 -7.42
#